data_AF-A0AAD5DDH8-F1
#
_entry.id   AF-A0AAD5DDH8-F1
#
_cell.length_a   1.000
_cell.length_b   1.000
_cell.length_c   1.000
_cell.angle_alpha   90.00
_cell.angle_beta   90.00
_cell.angle_gamma   90.00
#
_symmetry.space_group_name_H-M   'P 1'
#
loop_
_entity.id
_entity.type
_entity.pdbx_description
1 polymer ?
#
loop_
_entity_poly.entity_id
_entity_poly.type
_entity_poly.pdbx_seq_one_letter_code
_entity_poly.pdbx_strand_id
1 'polypeptide(L)'
;MAAVSTAAACSFYLPPRAAWPVEPVPPALLSALSSEDELAQEASWLAGMIQCWANEEWAAQELLEVHAQLGEATGQAYARLRRQEGVSEMGDLVLGLATELMTSYDFMPTFTSAFEVSNKATELLMQRSGITCSCGDPGAIARYEAALAAEGQQ
;
A
#
# COMPACT_ATOMS: atom_id res chain seq x y z
N MET A 1 -21.59 32.22 56.45
CA MET A 1 -20.93 32.26 55.12
C MET A 1 -19.87 31.17 55.12
N ALA A 2 -20.20 30.00 54.57
CA ALA A 2 -19.30 28.85 54.56
C ALA A 2 -18.40 28.92 53.32
N ALA A 3 -17.10 28.87 53.55
CA ALA A 3 -16.13 28.48 52.55
C ALA A 3 -16.23 26.96 52.31
N VAL A 4 -15.95 26.52 51.08
CA VAL A 4 -15.12 25.34 50.69
C VAL A 4 -15.47 25.02 49.24
N SER A 5 -14.46 25.02 48.37
CA SER A 5 -14.35 23.99 47.34
C SER A 5 -12.90 23.88 46.92
N THR A 6 -12.21 22.91 47.51
CA THR A 6 -10.86 22.48 47.16
C THR A 6 -10.93 21.67 45.86
N ALA A 7 -10.20 22.13 44.84
CA ALA A 7 -10.00 21.39 43.60
C ALA A 7 -9.17 20.12 43.87
N ALA A 8 -9.75 18.95 43.59
CA ALA A 8 -9.05 17.68 43.59
C ALA A 8 -8.31 17.52 42.25
N ALA A 9 -6.98 17.64 42.26
CA ALA A 9 -6.14 17.29 41.13
C ALA A 9 -6.00 15.76 41.05
N CYS A 10 -6.65 15.13 40.08
CA CYS A 10 -6.36 13.74 39.71
C CYS A 10 -4.96 13.66 39.09
N SER A 11 -3.95 13.28 39.89
CA SER A 11 -2.66 12.84 39.37
C SER A 11 -2.80 11.43 38.81
N PHE A 12 -2.85 11.30 37.49
CA PHE A 12 -2.66 10.02 36.80
C PHE A 12 -1.17 9.62 36.93
N TYR A 13 -0.89 8.61 37.76
CA TYR A 13 0.41 7.96 37.80
C TYR A 13 0.56 7.09 36.55
N LEU A 14 1.16 7.63 35.49
CA LEU A 14 1.67 6.82 34.39
C LEU A 14 2.94 6.11 34.91
N PRO A 15 2.99 4.77 34.97
CA PRO A 15 4.22 4.08 35.32
C PRO A 15 5.31 4.48 34.31
N PRO A 16 6.59 4.57 34.74
CA PRO A 16 7.68 4.86 33.82
C PRO A 16 7.64 3.81 32.71
N ARG A 17 7.43 4.28 31.46
CA ARG A 17 7.39 3.44 30.27
C ARG A 17 8.70 2.66 30.27
N ALA A 18 8.62 1.34 30.47
CA ALA A 18 9.79 0.48 30.36
C ALA A 18 10.47 0.82 29.03
N ALA A 19 11.74 1.18 29.06
CA ALA A 19 12.50 1.47 27.86
C ALA A 19 12.59 0.17 27.07
N TRP A 20 11.66 -0.05 26.15
CA TRP A 20 11.78 -1.13 25.20
C TRP A 20 13.07 -0.91 24.42
N PRO A 21 13.90 -1.94 24.26
CA PRO A 21 15.08 -1.83 23.42
C PRO A 21 14.64 -1.34 22.04
N VAL A 22 15.16 -0.18 21.64
CA VAL A 22 14.91 0.40 20.32
C VAL A 22 16.00 -0.14 19.41
N GLU A 23 15.73 -1.27 18.78
CA GLU A 23 16.56 -1.77 17.70
C GLU A 23 16.15 -1.07 16.39
N PRO A 24 17.11 -0.64 15.55
CA PRO A 24 16.77 -0.06 14.25
C PRO A 24 16.08 -1.13 13.39
N VAL A 25 14.95 -0.76 12.79
CA VAL A 25 14.24 -1.64 11.85
C VAL A 25 15.10 -1.78 10.60
N PRO A 26 15.45 -2.99 10.15
CA PRO A 26 16.21 -3.18 8.92
C PRO A 26 15.41 -2.65 7.71
N PRO A 27 16.07 -2.12 6.68
CA PRO A 27 15.39 -1.59 5.51
C PRO A 27 14.68 -2.72 4.74
N ALA A 28 13.43 -2.46 4.35
CA ALA A 28 12.68 -3.35 3.47
C ALA A 28 13.09 -3.05 2.02
N LEU A 29 14.01 -3.84 1.48
CA LEU A 29 14.52 -3.66 0.12
C LEU A 29 13.53 -4.15 -0.93
N LEU A 30 13.53 -3.51 -2.09
CA LEU A 30 12.82 -3.98 -3.27
C LEU A 30 13.48 -5.24 -3.85
N SER A 31 12.67 -6.09 -4.48
CA SER A 31 13.14 -7.24 -5.24
C SER A 31 14.15 -6.81 -6.31
N ALA A 32 15.27 -7.52 -6.44
CA ALA A 32 16.19 -7.30 -7.55
C ALA A 32 15.55 -7.84 -8.84
N LEU A 33 15.30 -6.96 -9.81
CA LEU A 33 14.82 -7.33 -11.14
C LEU A 33 16.00 -7.41 -12.10
N SER A 34 16.04 -8.46 -12.91
CA SER A 34 17.17 -8.79 -13.77
C SER A 34 16.98 -8.32 -15.22
N SER A 35 15.77 -7.89 -15.60
CA SER A 35 15.46 -7.45 -16.96
C SER A 35 14.25 -6.50 -17.03
N GLU A 36 14.13 -5.79 -18.15
CA GLU A 36 12.93 -4.97 -18.45
C GLU A 36 11.66 -5.83 -18.60
N ASP A 37 11.80 -7.08 -19.07
CA ASP A 37 10.65 -7.99 -19.20
C ASP A 37 10.12 -8.40 -17.82
N GLU A 38 10.98 -8.65 -16.84
CA GLU A 38 10.58 -8.91 -15.45
C GLU A 38 9.92 -7.68 -14.83
N LEU A 39 10.45 -6.48 -15.10
CA LEU A 39 9.82 -5.24 -14.66
C LEU A 39 8.43 -5.05 -15.26
N ALA A 40 8.27 -5.30 -16.56
CA ALA A 40 6.97 -5.19 -17.22
C ALA A 40 5.96 -6.21 -16.66
N GLN A 41 6.41 -7.44 -16.38
CA GLN A 41 5.58 -8.47 -15.75
C GLN A 41 5.15 -8.08 -14.33
N GLU A 42 6.08 -7.58 -13.50
CA GLU A 42 5.77 -7.17 -12.14
C GLU A 42 4.87 -5.92 -12.11
N ALA A 43 5.08 -4.97 -13.02
CA ALA A 43 4.21 -3.80 -13.18
C ALA A 43 2.78 -4.18 -13.61
N SER A 44 2.65 -5.10 -14.57
CA SER A 44 1.35 -5.61 -15.02
C SER A 44 0.63 -6.38 -13.91
N TRP A 45 1.37 -7.21 -13.17
CA TRP A 45 0.83 -7.90 -11.99
C TRP A 45 0.35 -6.90 -10.94
N LEU A 46 1.16 -5.87 -10.64
CA LEU A 46 0.81 -4.87 -9.64
C LEU A 46 -0.45 -4.08 -10.04
N ALA A 47 -0.59 -3.75 -11.31
CA ALA A 47 -1.79 -3.12 -11.85
C ALA A 47 -3.05 -3.98 -11.61
N GLY A 48 -2.97 -5.27 -11.94
CA GLY A 48 -4.08 -6.21 -11.71
C GLY A 48 -4.40 -6.40 -10.22
N MET A 49 -3.38 -6.45 -9.36
CA MET A 49 -3.59 -6.55 -7.91
C MET A 49 -4.31 -5.33 -7.34
N ILE A 50 -3.93 -4.12 -7.77
CA ILE A 50 -4.56 -2.88 -7.29
C ILE A 50 -6.00 -2.79 -7.77
N GLN A 51 -6.28 -3.15 -9.02
CA GLN A 51 -7.65 -3.25 -9.53
C GLN A 51 -8.46 -4.26 -8.71
N CYS A 52 -7.92 -5.45 -8.46
CA CYS A 52 -8.60 -6.50 -7.69
C CYS A 52 -8.92 -6.03 -6.27
N TRP A 53 -7.94 -5.45 -5.57
CA TRP A 53 -8.14 -4.87 -4.25
C TRP A 53 -9.21 -3.78 -4.26
N ALA A 54 -9.16 -2.82 -5.19
CA ALA A 54 -10.13 -1.74 -5.27
C ALA A 54 -11.55 -2.25 -5.56
N ASN A 55 -11.69 -3.25 -6.43
CA ASN A 55 -12.98 -3.92 -6.70
C ASN A 55 -13.55 -4.62 -5.46
N GLU A 56 -12.71 -5.21 -4.62
CA GLU A 56 -13.13 -5.87 -3.39
C GLU A 56 -13.53 -4.85 -2.31
N GLU A 57 -12.74 -3.80 -2.11
CA GLU A 57 -12.96 -2.78 -1.08
C GLU A 57 -14.20 -1.92 -1.40
N TRP A 58 -14.38 -1.54 -2.67
CA TRP A 58 -15.49 -0.72 -3.15
C TRP A 58 -16.28 -1.43 -4.24
N ALA A 59 -17.01 -2.47 -3.84
CA ALA A 59 -17.79 -3.35 -4.72
C ALA A 59 -19.04 -2.68 -5.37
N ALA A 60 -18.83 -1.62 -6.15
CA ALA A 60 -19.84 -0.97 -6.97
C ALA A 60 -19.51 -1.14 -8.46
N GLN A 61 -20.50 -1.56 -9.26
CA GLN A 61 -20.30 -1.85 -10.68
C GLN A 61 -19.86 -0.62 -11.48
N GLU A 62 -20.34 0.55 -11.08
CA GLU A 62 -20.03 1.85 -11.67
C GLU A 62 -18.56 2.26 -11.47
N LEU A 63 -17.84 1.62 -10.54
CA LEU A 63 -16.44 1.91 -10.24
C LEU A 63 -15.45 0.97 -10.94
N LEU A 64 -15.91 -0.11 -11.58
CA LEU A 64 -15.01 -1.12 -12.16
C LEU A 64 -14.03 -0.53 -13.19
N GLU A 65 -14.51 0.39 -14.04
CA GLU A 65 -13.66 1.06 -15.03
C GLU A 65 -12.66 2.01 -14.33
N VAL A 66 -13.11 2.74 -13.31
CA VAL A 66 -12.25 3.63 -12.51
C VAL A 66 -11.13 2.85 -11.83
N HIS A 67 -11.44 1.68 -11.26
CA HIS A 67 -10.46 0.80 -10.62
C HIS A 67 -9.49 0.18 -11.62
N ALA A 68 -9.94 -0.17 -12.82
CA ALA A 68 -9.07 -0.65 -13.88
C ALA A 68 -8.04 0.43 -14.29
N GLN A 69 -8.52 1.67 -14.49
CA GLN A 69 -7.65 2.82 -14.79
C GLN A 69 -6.68 3.12 -13.64
N LEU A 70 -7.12 2.99 -12.38
CA LEU A 70 -6.26 3.16 -11.20
C LEU A 70 -5.15 2.11 -11.16
N GLY A 71 -5.49 0.84 -11.42
CA GLY A 71 -4.53 -0.24 -11.53
C GLY A 71 -3.49 0.04 -12.62
N GLU A 72 -3.94 0.38 -13.82
CA GLU A 72 -3.05 0.72 -14.94
C GLU A 72 -2.11 1.89 -14.59
N ALA A 73 -2.65 2.99 -14.06
CA ALA A 73 -1.85 4.14 -13.65
C ALA A 73 -0.79 3.77 -12.61
N THR A 74 -1.15 2.90 -11.66
CA THR A 74 -0.22 2.42 -10.61
C THR A 74 0.90 1.56 -11.21
N GLY A 75 0.59 0.63 -12.11
CA GLY A 75 1.60 -0.19 -12.79
C GLY A 75 2.55 0.64 -13.65
N GLN A 76 2.01 1.63 -14.37
CA GLN A 76 2.84 2.54 -15.17
C GLN A 76 3.76 3.40 -14.29
N ALA A 77 3.25 3.94 -13.18
CA ALA A 77 4.05 4.73 -12.25
C ALA A 77 5.15 3.88 -11.60
N TYR A 78 4.80 2.66 -11.16
CA TYR A 78 5.76 1.70 -10.66
C TYR A 78 6.90 1.45 -11.65
N ALA A 79 6.59 1.14 -12.91
CA ALA A 79 7.60 0.88 -13.94
C ALA A 79 8.49 2.11 -14.22
N ARG A 80 7.95 3.33 -14.12
CA ARG A 80 8.74 4.56 -14.27
C ARG A 80 9.68 4.76 -13.08
N LEU A 81 9.21 4.59 -11.85
CA LEU A 81 10.03 4.71 -10.64
C LEU A 81 11.14 3.66 -10.57
N ARG A 82 10.85 2.41 -10.93
CA ARG A 82 11.84 1.31 -10.92
C ARG A 82 12.99 1.51 -11.91
N ARG A 83 12.84 2.41 -12.90
CA ARG A 83 13.92 2.81 -13.83
C ARG A 83 14.74 3.98 -13.33
N GLN A 84 14.29 4.69 -12.30
CA GLN A 84 14.99 5.84 -11.75
C GLN A 84 16.04 5.38 -10.74
N GLU A 85 17.22 6.01 -10.77
CA GLU A 85 18.22 5.81 -9.71
C GLU A 85 17.67 6.35 -8.38
N GLY A 86 17.85 5.60 -7.29
CA GLY A 86 17.50 6.02 -5.93
C GLY A 86 16.22 5.43 -5.34
N VAL A 87 15.45 4.64 -6.11
CA VAL A 87 14.31 3.86 -5.56
C VAL A 87 14.79 2.45 -5.26
N SER A 88 15.19 2.20 -4.01
CA SER A 88 15.77 0.90 -3.61
C SER A 88 15.03 0.23 -2.45
N GLU A 89 14.31 1.02 -1.66
CA GLU A 89 13.55 0.53 -0.51
C GLU A 89 12.04 0.71 -0.72
N MET A 90 11.25 -0.09 -0.01
CA MET A 90 9.78 0.04 -0.02
C MET A 90 9.33 1.43 0.43
N GLY A 91 10.06 2.05 1.37
CA GLY A 91 9.77 3.42 1.83
C GLY A 91 9.93 4.47 0.72
N ASP A 92 11.01 4.36 -0.08
CA ASP A 92 11.22 5.23 -1.25
C ASP A 92 10.07 5.03 -2.25
N LEU A 93 9.68 3.77 -2.47
CA LEU A 93 8.64 3.42 -3.43
C LEU A 93 7.28 3.98 -3.02
N VAL A 94 6.90 3.91 -1.74
CA VAL A 94 5.64 4.52 -1.25
C VAL A 94 5.59 6.01 -1.58
N LEU A 95 6.66 6.74 -1.25
CA LEU A 95 6.70 8.18 -1.47
C LEU A 95 6.75 8.53 -2.96
N GLY A 96 7.52 7.77 -3.74
CA GLY A 96 7.62 7.93 -5.19
C GLY A 96 6.27 7.69 -5.86
N LEU A 97 5.60 6.58 -5.56
CA LEU A 97 4.28 6.24 -6.11
C LEU A 97 3.25 7.28 -5.72
N ALA A 98 3.22 7.71 -4.46
CA ALA A 98 2.23 8.68 -4.00
C ALA A 98 2.41 10.01 -4.75
N THR A 99 3.65 10.47 -4.88
CA THR A 99 3.99 11.69 -5.62
C THR A 99 3.58 11.59 -7.08
N GLU A 100 3.88 10.46 -7.73
CA GLU A 100 3.60 10.28 -9.14
C GLU A 100 2.10 10.16 -9.42
N LEU A 101 1.38 9.37 -8.63
CA LEU A 101 -0.07 9.20 -8.77
C LEU A 101 -0.83 10.49 -8.49
N MET A 102 -0.40 11.30 -7.51
CA MET A 102 -0.99 12.63 -7.26
C MET A 102 -0.99 13.54 -8.49
N THR A 103 -0.04 13.36 -9.41
CA THR A 103 0.11 14.21 -10.60
C THR A 103 -0.40 13.57 -11.89
N SER A 104 -0.53 12.25 -11.92
CA SER A 104 -0.84 11.49 -13.14
C SER A 104 -2.22 10.84 -13.14
N TYR A 105 -2.93 10.82 -12.01
CA TYR A 105 -4.24 10.18 -11.90
C TYR A 105 -5.24 11.08 -11.15
N ASP A 106 -6.49 11.12 -11.63
CA ASP A 106 -7.58 11.84 -10.96
C ASP A 106 -8.25 10.95 -9.93
N PHE A 107 -8.09 11.28 -8.65
CA PHE A 107 -8.68 10.54 -7.53
C PHE A 107 -10.11 10.98 -7.19
N MET A 108 -10.63 12.07 -7.77
CA MET A 108 -11.99 12.54 -7.50
C MET A 108 -13.09 11.48 -7.68
N PRO A 109 -13.06 10.59 -8.70
CA PRO A 109 -14.06 9.54 -8.86
C PRO A 109 -13.82 8.32 -7.96
N THR A 110 -12.73 8.30 -7.18
CA THR A 110 -12.36 7.16 -6.33
C THR A 110 -12.74 7.39 -4.87
N PHE A 111 -12.78 6.30 -4.10
CA PHE A 111 -12.92 6.34 -2.64
C PHE A 111 -11.58 6.18 -1.91
N THR A 112 -10.47 6.41 -2.61
CA THR A 112 -9.11 6.24 -2.11
C THR A 112 -8.24 7.45 -2.46
N SER A 113 -7.02 7.46 -1.96
CA SER A 113 -6.01 8.47 -2.26
C SER A 113 -4.74 7.83 -2.86
N ALA A 114 -3.91 8.68 -3.47
CA ALA A 114 -2.59 8.28 -3.97
C ALA A 114 -1.74 7.60 -2.89
N PHE A 115 -1.79 8.08 -1.65
CA PHE A 115 -1.00 7.52 -0.55
C PHE A 115 -1.53 6.15 -0.11
N GLU A 116 -2.85 5.97 -0.02
CA GLU A 116 -3.46 4.67 0.30
C GLU A 116 -3.12 3.62 -0.74
N VAL A 117 -3.23 3.98 -2.03
CA VAL A 117 -2.86 3.10 -3.15
C VAL A 117 -1.37 2.74 -3.10
N SER A 118 -0.50 3.71 -2.80
CA SER A 118 0.95 3.49 -2.72
C SER A 118 1.34 2.59 -1.55
N ASN A 119 0.71 2.78 -0.39
CA ASN A 119 0.87 1.87 0.75
C ASN A 119 0.38 0.46 0.42
N LYS A 120 -0.76 0.34 -0.27
CA LYS A 120 -1.27 -0.96 -0.68
C LYS A 120 -0.36 -1.65 -1.68
N ALA A 121 0.13 -0.91 -2.68
CA ALA A 121 1.06 -1.44 -3.68
C ALA A 121 2.34 -2.01 -3.04
N THR A 122 2.89 -1.30 -2.05
CA THR A 122 4.09 -1.78 -1.33
C THR A 122 3.79 -2.94 -0.38
N GLU A 123 2.63 -2.96 0.29
CA GLU A 123 2.17 -4.13 1.05
C GLU A 123 2.13 -5.39 0.16
N LEU A 124 1.56 -5.27 -1.04
CA LEU A 124 1.45 -6.37 -2.00
C LEU A 124 2.83 -6.85 -2.49
N LEU A 125 3.76 -5.94 -2.78
CA LEU A 125 5.13 -6.28 -3.16
C LEU A 125 5.91 -6.93 -2.00
N MET A 126 5.69 -6.47 -0.76
CA MET A 126 6.23 -7.09 0.45
C MET A 126 5.71 -8.52 0.62
N GLN A 127 4.40 -8.74 0.48
CA GLN A 127 3.79 -10.06 0.55
C GLN A 127 4.35 -10.99 -0.54
N ARG A 128 4.46 -10.50 -1.77
CA ARG A 128 5.06 -11.24 -2.89
C ARG A 128 6.51 -11.63 -2.62
N SER A 129 7.24 -10.78 -1.89
CA SER A 129 8.63 -11.02 -1.47
C SER A 129 8.74 -11.91 -0.21
N GLY A 130 7.62 -12.38 0.35
CA GLY A 130 7.57 -13.19 1.56
C GLY A 130 7.70 -12.40 2.87
N ILE A 131 7.63 -11.07 2.83
CA ILE A 131 7.66 -10.21 4.01
C ILE A 131 6.24 -10.08 4.55
N THR A 132 6.02 -10.55 5.77
CA THR A 132 4.69 -10.49 6.42
C THR A 132 4.44 -9.09 6.98
N CYS A 133 3.41 -8.41 6.48
CA CYS A 133 2.90 -7.18 7.07
C CYS A 133 1.81 -7.51 8.10
N SER A 134 1.90 -7.01 9.32
CA SER A 134 0.94 -7.33 10.39
C SER A 134 -0.49 -6.84 10.11
N CYS A 135 -0.66 -5.86 9.21
CA CYS A 135 -1.95 -5.33 8.78
C CYS A 135 -2.30 -5.70 7.34
N GLY A 136 -1.49 -6.54 6.68
CA GLY A 136 -1.76 -6.95 5.30
C GLY A 136 -2.80 -8.07 5.21
N ASP A 137 -3.43 -8.20 4.03
CA ASP A 137 -4.32 -9.33 3.73
C ASP A 137 -3.53 -10.50 3.13
N PRO A 138 -3.27 -11.59 3.87
CA PRO A 138 -2.45 -12.70 3.39
C PRO A 138 -3.07 -13.48 2.24
N GLY A 139 -4.37 -13.32 1.99
CA GLY A 139 -5.11 -14.03 0.93
C GLY A 139 -5.20 -13.28 -0.39
N ALA A 140 -4.76 -12.01 -0.44
CA ALA A 140 -4.97 -11.14 -1.60
C ALA A 140 -4.38 -11.73 -2.89
N ILE A 141 -3.12 -12.19 -2.86
CA ILE A 141 -2.44 -12.77 -4.03
C ILE A 141 -3.16 -14.02 -4.54
N ALA A 142 -3.54 -14.92 -3.63
CA ALA A 142 -4.22 -16.16 -4.00
C ALA A 142 -5.59 -15.91 -4.65
N ARG A 143 -6.33 -14.89 -4.21
CA ARG A 143 -7.61 -14.52 -4.81
C ARG A 143 -7.43 -13.91 -6.20
N TYR A 144 -6.43 -13.06 -6.39
CA TYR A 144 -6.09 -12.51 -7.70
C TYR A 144 -5.69 -13.62 -8.69
N GLU A 145 -4.83 -14.55 -8.28
CA GLU A 145 -4.44 -15.69 -9.13
C GLU A 145 -5.65 -16.56 -9.50
N ALA A 146 -6.57 -16.78 -8.57
CA ALA A 146 -7.82 -17.49 -8.84
C ALA A 146 -8.73 -16.74 -9.83
N ALA A 147 -8.79 -15.40 -9.76
CA ALA A 147 -9.53 -14.57 -10.71
C ALA A 147 -8.95 -14.66 -12.13
N LEU A 148 -7.63 -14.55 -12.28
CA LEU A 148 -6.95 -14.72 -13.57
C LEU A 148 -7.22 -16.11 -14.19
N ALA A 149 -7.20 -17.15 -13.36
CA ALA A 149 -7.49 -18.52 -13.81
C ALA A 149 -8.93 -18.70 -14.28
N ALA A 150 -9.88 -17.94 -13.71
CA ALA A 150 -11.29 -17.98 -14.11
C ALA A 150 -11.54 -17.23 -15.44
N GLU A 151 -10.85 -16.11 -15.68
CA GLU A 151 -10.96 -15.34 -16.92
C GLU A 151 -10.35 -16.07 -18.12
N GLY A 152 -9.24 -16.81 -17.93
CA GLY A 152 -8.61 -17.60 -19.00
C GLY A 152 -9.40 -18.84 -19.47
N GLN A 153 -10.55 -19.14 -18.84
CA GLN A 153 -11.44 -20.25 -19.20
C GLN A 153 -12.67 -19.81 -20.01
N GLN A 154 -12.81 -18.52 -20.30
CA GLN A 154 -13.88 -17.93 -21.12
C GLN A 154 -13.43 -17.70 -22.56
#